data_AF-A0A146LEY6-F1
#
_entry.id   AF-A0A146LEY6-F1
#
_cell.length_a   1.000
_cell.length_b   1.000
_cell.length_c   1.000
_cell.angle_alpha   90.00
_cell.angle_beta   90.00
_cell.angle_gamma   90.00
#
_symmetry.space_group_name_H-M   'P 1'
#
loop_
_entity.id
_entity.type
_entity.pdbx_description
1 polymer ?
#
loop_
_entity_poly.entity_id
_entity_poly.type
_entity_poly.pdbx_seq_one_letter_code
_entity_poly.pdbx_strand_id
1 'polypeptide(L)'
;HASAILNEEKTGVILDEKYKDINYESLLFEYDKQPTENLLYSVDKGVRAVADKFFVHVSPEIRDSVFSKIRRRITETMVHSKKYRKVVCQGDAWGNNILFKYNNEGKPINAILVDFGCLRFAPPAMDIMQFMYLGTKSEFRTKYKSQIKDLYYDHLGSILSKNGVDVDAVLPKSQFLETCDVYEEFGICCRVYYEYVTRLPGPYLLRAAASVDTFLGLMVNGDPELGLEAFEKDEGYRNRVTESIHDAFRYYKQPIA
;
A
#
# COMPACT_ATOMS: atom_id res chain seq x y z
N HIS A 1 -6.42 14.93 1.39
CA HIS A 1 -7.84 14.58 1.59
C HIS A 1 -8.76 15.78 1.83
N ALA A 2 -8.77 16.39 3.02
CA ALA A 2 -9.70 17.50 3.34
C ALA A 2 -9.68 18.63 2.31
N SER A 3 -8.50 19.05 1.86
CA SER A 3 -8.36 20.11 0.84
C SER A 3 -9.05 19.79 -0.48
N ALA A 4 -9.10 18.51 -0.89
CA ALA A 4 -9.80 18.09 -2.10
C ALA A 4 -11.30 18.27 -1.92
N ILE A 5 -11.86 17.74 -0.82
CA ILE A 5 -13.28 17.89 -0.47
C ILE A 5 -13.65 19.38 -0.41
N LEU A 6 -12.90 20.19 0.36
CA LEU A 6 -13.16 21.62 0.50
C LEU A 6 -13.09 22.38 -0.84
N ASN A 7 -12.20 21.98 -1.75
CA ASN A 7 -12.13 22.60 -3.06
C ASN A 7 -13.38 22.31 -3.90
N GLU A 8 -13.82 21.05 -3.90
CA GLU A 8 -15.02 20.64 -4.62
C GLU A 8 -16.28 21.29 -4.04
N GLU A 9 -16.44 21.29 -2.71
CA GLU A 9 -17.58 21.96 -2.04
C GLU A 9 -17.60 23.47 -2.32
N LYS A 10 -16.43 24.12 -2.35
CA LYS A 10 -16.33 25.56 -2.60
C LYS A 10 -16.62 25.93 -4.06
N THR A 11 -16.25 25.08 -5.00
CA THR A 11 -16.26 25.41 -6.44
C THR A 11 -17.37 24.73 -7.23
N GLY A 12 -17.97 23.68 -6.69
CA GLY A 12 -18.90 22.79 -7.41
C GLY A 12 -18.21 21.94 -8.49
N VAL A 13 -16.89 22.02 -8.63
CA VAL A 13 -16.12 21.29 -9.64
C VAL A 13 -15.65 19.98 -9.04
N ILE A 14 -16.08 18.86 -9.62
CA ILE A 14 -15.59 17.53 -9.23
C ILE A 14 -14.21 17.30 -9.85
N LEU A 15 -13.20 17.05 -9.01
CA LEU A 15 -11.80 17.06 -9.42
C LEU A 15 -11.45 15.91 -10.37
N ASP A 16 -11.96 14.70 -10.12
CA ASP A 16 -11.69 13.54 -10.98
C ASP A 16 -12.39 13.63 -12.35
N GLU A 17 -13.48 14.38 -12.43
CA GLU A 17 -14.13 14.68 -13.71
C GLU A 17 -13.37 15.75 -14.50
N LYS A 18 -12.81 16.74 -13.80
CA LYS A 18 -12.02 17.82 -14.42
C LYS A 18 -10.64 17.35 -14.85
N TYR A 19 -9.99 16.52 -14.04
CA TYR A 19 -8.60 16.10 -14.22
C TYR A 19 -8.52 14.59 -14.49
N LYS A 20 -9.18 14.13 -15.56
CA LYS A 20 -9.27 12.71 -15.94
C LYS A 20 -7.91 12.04 -16.22
N ASP A 21 -6.90 12.85 -16.50
CA ASP A 21 -5.54 12.39 -16.78
C ASP A 21 -4.76 12.06 -15.50
N ILE A 22 -5.23 12.50 -14.32
CA ILE A 22 -4.65 12.14 -13.03
C ILE A 22 -5.16 10.74 -12.62
N ASN A 23 -4.69 9.77 -13.38
CA ASN A 23 -4.87 8.33 -13.17
C ASN A 23 -3.55 7.65 -12.81
N TYR A 24 -2.54 8.41 -12.38
CA TYR A 24 -1.15 7.99 -12.39
C TYR A 24 -0.90 6.79 -11.48
N GLU A 25 -0.68 5.65 -12.12
CA GLU A 25 0.11 4.57 -11.59
C GLU A 25 0.89 3.88 -12.70
N SER A 26 2.15 4.26 -12.89
CA SER A 26 3.04 3.54 -13.79
C SER A 26 3.68 2.30 -13.15
N LEU A 27 3.60 2.15 -11.82
CA LEU A 27 4.36 1.12 -11.10
C LEU A 27 3.64 -0.21 -10.95
N LEU A 28 2.30 -0.23 -10.95
CA LEU A 28 1.49 -1.41 -10.62
C LEU A 28 0.38 -1.73 -11.63
N PHE A 29 0.24 -0.97 -12.74
CA PHE A 29 -0.67 -1.33 -13.83
C PHE A 29 -0.01 -2.27 -14.84
N GLU A 30 -0.79 -3.25 -15.34
CA GLU A 30 -0.45 -3.96 -16.57
C GLU A 30 -0.62 -2.99 -17.74
N TYR A 31 0.47 -2.39 -18.23
CA TYR A 31 0.46 -1.82 -19.57
C TYR A 31 0.62 -2.94 -20.58
N ASP A 32 -0.35 -3.03 -21.47
CA ASP A 32 -0.51 -4.06 -22.47
C ASP A 32 0.75 -4.12 -23.37
N LYS A 33 1.35 -5.32 -23.48
CA LYS A 33 2.20 -5.82 -24.59
C LYS A 33 3.73 -5.76 -24.53
N GLN A 34 4.42 -5.31 -23.46
CA GLN A 34 5.88 -5.54 -23.35
C GLN A 34 6.35 -5.94 -21.94
N PRO A 35 7.30 -6.90 -21.80
CA PRO A 35 7.88 -7.32 -20.52
C PRO A 35 8.65 -6.24 -19.75
N THR A 36 8.83 -5.05 -20.32
CA THR A 36 9.89 -4.12 -19.92
C THR A 36 9.56 -3.19 -18.75
N GLU A 37 8.39 -3.24 -18.11
CA GLU A 37 8.02 -2.21 -17.13
C GLU A 37 7.15 -2.65 -15.93
N ASN A 38 7.21 -3.89 -15.43
CA ASN A 38 6.26 -4.30 -14.37
C ASN A 38 6.95 -4.63 -13.05
N LEU A 39 7.13 -3.61 -12.19
CA LEU A 39 7.51 -3.82 -10.78
C LEU A 39 6.58 -4.83 -10.10
N LEU A 40 5.27 -4.77 -10.37
CA LEU A 40 4.29 -5.74 -9.89
C LEU A 40 4.61 -7.19 -10.30
N TYR A 41 5.08 -7.41 -11.53
CA TYR A 41 5.49 -8.74 -11.99
C TYR A 41 6.72 -9.23 -11.23
N SER A 42 7.71 -8.35 -11.05
CA SER A 42 8.96 -8.71 -10.38
C SER A 42 8.75 -9.05 -8.92
N VAL A 43 7.97 -8.24 -8.20
CA VAL A 43 7.64 -8.51 -6.80
C VAL A 43 6.75 -9.74 -6.66
N ASP A 44 5.81 -10.01 -7.58
CA ASP A 44 4.99 -11.23 -7.56
C ASP A 44 5.85 -12.49 -7.71
N LYS A 45 6.76 -12.51 -8.68
CA LYS A 45 7.75 -13.59 -8.83
C LYS A 45 8.63 -13.75 -7.59
N GLY A 46 9.10 -12.63 -7.05
CA GLY A 46 9.94 -12.59 -5.86
C GLY A 46 9.28 -13.22 -4.64
N VAL A 47 8.07 -12.79 -4.30
CA VAL A 47 7.33 -13.33 -3.13
C VAL A 47 6.92 -14.78 -3.33
N ARG A 48 6.60 -15.19 -4.57
CA ARG A 48 6.33 -16.59 -4.90
C ARG A 48 7.57 -17.45 -4.71
N ALA A 49 8.74 -17.00 -5.17
CA ALA A 49 9.99 -17.72 -4.96
C ALA A 49 10.33 -17.88 -3.47
N VAL A 50 10.10 -16.83 -2.66
CA VAL A 50 10.21 -16.91 -1.19
C VAL A 50 9.23 -17.95 -0.63
N ALA A 51 7.97 -17.91 -1.05
CA ALA A 51 6.96 -18.85 -0.61
C ALA A 51 7.29 -20.29 -1.00
N ASP A 52 7.76 -20.51 -2.22
CA ASP A 52 8.13 -21.81 -2.74
C ASP A 52 9.28 -22.43 -1.96
N LYS A 53 10.28 -21.63 -1.61
CA LYS A 53 11.47 -22.08 -0.89
C LYS A 53 11.26 -22.23 0.62
N PHE A 54 10.53 -21.32 1.25
CA PHE A 54 10.48 -21.21 2.73
C PHE A 54 9.12 -21.54 3.34
N PHE A 55 8.04 -21.55 2.55
CA PHE A 55 6.69 -21.87 3.01
C PHE A 55 6.25 -23.23 2.48
N VAL A 56 7.15 -24.23 2.54
CA VAL A 56 6.90 -25.60 2.07
C VAL A 56 5.86 -26.37 2.91
N HIS A 57 5.53 -25.85 4.10
CA HIS A 57 4.44 -26.36 4.93
C HIS A 57 3.05 -26.00 4.38
N VAL A 58 2.97 -25.02 3.47
CA VAL A 58 1.74 -24.64 2.75
C VAL A 58 1.76 -25.30 1.38
N SER A 59 0.67 -25.97 1.00
CA SER A 59 0.61 -26.69 -0.28
C SER A 59 0.78 -25.74 -1.48
N PRO A 60 1.40 -26.18 -2.59
CA PRO A 60 1.57 -25.37 -3.79
C PRO A 60 0.25 -24.76 -4.29
N GLU A 61 -0.85 -25.51 -4.24
CA GLU A 61 -2.17 -25.05 -4.68
C GLU A 61 -2.69 -23.88 -3.84
N ILE A 62 -2.44 -23.92 -2.52
CA ILE A 62 -2.82 -22.83 -1.62
C ILE A 62 -1.96 -21.60 -1.89
N ARG A 63 -0.63 -21.77 -2.02
CA ARG A 63 0.29 -20.67 -2.33
C ARG A 63 -0.13 -20.00 -3.64
N ASP A 64 -0.32 -20.78 -4.70
CA ASP A 64 -0.74 -20.28 -6.00
C ASP A 64 -2.10 -19.59 -5.97
N SER A 65 -3.08 -20.16 -5.27
CA SER A 65 -4.39 -19.54 -5.10
C SER A 65 -4.28 -18.17 -4.44
N VAL A 66 -3.48 -18.05 -3.38
CA VAL A 66 -3.33 -16.82 -2.61
C VAL A 66 -2.59 -15.75 -3.40
N PHE A 67 -1.43 -16.05 -3.98
CA PHE A 67 -0.69 -15.06 -4.77
C PHE A 67 -1.44 -14.65 -6.04
N SER A 68 -2.21 -15.56 -6.64
CA SER A 68 -3.07 -15.20 -7.79
C SER A 68 -4.22 -14.28 -7.37
N LYS A 69 -4.79 -14.47 -6.17
CA LYS A 69 -5.77 -13.52 -5.60
C LYS A 69 -5.11 -12.18 -5.33
N ILE A 70 -3.93 -12.13 -4.70
CA ILE A 70 -3.22 -10.87 -4.43
C ILE A 70 -2.99 -10.09 -5.73
N ARG A 71 -2.40 -10.72 -6.75
CA ARG A 71 -2.15 -10.09 -8.05
C ARG A 71 -3.42 -9.54 -8.69
N ARG A 72 -4.51 -10.30 -8.65
CA ARG A 72 -5.79 -9.86 -9.22
C ARG A 72 -6.44 -8.73 -8.40
N ARG A 73 -6.36 -8.80 -7.07
CA ARG A 73 -7.08 -7.90 -6.18
C ARG A 73 -6.37 -6.56 -6.03
N ILE A 74 -5.04 -6.53 -6.07
CA ILE A 74 -4.30 -5.26 -6.11
C ILE A 74 -4.68 -4.47 -7.36
N THR A 75 -4.72 -5.09 -8.53
CA THR A 75 -5.06 -4.40 -9.78
C THR A 75 -6.53 -3.98 -9.79
N GLU A 76 -7.46 -4.83 -9.36
CA GLU A 76 -8.89 -4.50 -9.30
C GLU A 76 -9.20 -3.35 -8.33
N THR A 77 -8.54 -3.29 -7.17
CA THR A 77 -8.79 -2.24 -6.15
C THR A 77 -8.16 -0.90 -6.49
N MET A 78 -7.17 -0.90 -7.37
CA MET A 78 -6.53 0.31 -7.92
C MET A 78 -7.33 0.93 -9.07
N VAL A 79 -8.27 0.19 -9.66
CA VAL A 79 -9.22 0.76 -10.64
C VAL A 79 -10.17 1.74 -9.96
N HIS A 80 -10.48 2.82 -10.68
CA HIS A 80 -11.39 3.89 -10.25
C HIS A 80 -12.68 3.39 -9.59
N SER A 81 -12.85 3.73 -8.32
CA SER A 81 -14.14 3.55 -7.65
C SER A 81 -15.17 4.50 -8.24
N LYS A 82 -16.30 3.93 -8.68
CA LYS A 82 -17.50 4.69 -9.08
C LYS A 82 -18.52 4.85 -7.94
N LYS A 83 -18.33 4.11 -6.84
CA LYS A 83 -19.31 4.02 -5.74
C LYS A 83 -19.02 5.00 -4.63
N TYR A 84 -17.74 5.21 -4.30
CA TYR A 84 -17.34 5.87 -3.07
C TYR A 84 -16.80 7.27 -3.33
N ARG A 85 -16.97 8.18 -2.36
CA ARG A 85 -16.41 9.54 -2.40
C ARG A 85 -14.90 9.46 -2.60
N LYS A 86 -14.42 10.09 -3.67
CA LYS A 86 -12.99 10.18 -3.99
C LYS A 86 -12.39 11.46 -3.44
N VAL A 87 -11.11 11.37 -3.18
CA VAL A 87 -10.24 12.47 -2.76
C VAL A 87 -8.93 12.37 -3.53
N VAL A 88 -8.12 13.42 -3.46
CA VAL A 88 -6.72 13.33 -3.88
C VAL A 88 -5.96 12.51 -2.83
N CYS A 89 -5.67 11.27 -3.17
CA CYS A 89 -4.81 10.35 -2.42
C CYS A 89 -3.35 10.57 -2.82
N GLN A 90 -2.44 10.43 -1.87
CA GLN A 90 -1.00 10.47 -2.13
C GLN A 90 -0.55 9.18 -2.85
N GLY A 91 -1.18 8.04 -2.56
CA GLY A 91 -1.07 6.78 -3.32
C GLY A 91 0.20 5.95 -3.12
N ASP A 92 1.18 6.47 -2.37
CA ASP A 92 2.35 5.75 -1.88
C ASP A 92 2.56 6.07 -0.39
N ALA A 93 1.52 5.81 0.40
CA ALA A 93 1.42 6.27 1.77
C ALA A 93 2.16 5.29 2.70
N TRP A 94 3.47 5.46 2.82
CA TRP A 94 4.31 4.71 3.78
C TRP A 94 5.26 5.64 4.54
N GLY A 95 5.84 5.13 5.63
CA GLY A 95 6.58 5.96 6.59
C GLY A 95 7.78 6.71 6.01
N ASN A 96 8.38 6.21 4.92
CA ASN A 96 9.53 6.87 4.28
C ASN A 96 9.13 8.11 3.46
N ASN A 97 7.84 8.23 3.11
CA ASN A 97 7.29 9.40 2.41
C ASN A 97 6.71 10.44 3.38
N ILE A 98 7.17 10.41 4.65
CA ILE A 98 6.77 11.34 5.69
C ILE A 98 8.02 11.96 6.31
N LEU A 99 8.15 13.28 6.17
CA LEU A 99 9.20 14.03 6.87
C LEU A 99 8.66 14.52 8.21
N PHE A 100 9.36 14.17 9.29
CA PHE A 100 9.01 14.56 10.64
C PHE A 100 9.88 15.71 11.13
N LYS A 101 9.26 16.72 11.74
CA LYS A 101 9.96 17.75 12.53
C LYS A 101 10.07 17.26 13.96
N TYR A 102 11.26 17.31 14.54
CA TYR A 102 11.52 16.91 15.92
C TYR A 102 11.79 18.12 16.82
N ASN A 103 11.37 18.04 18.08
CA ASN A 103 11.79 19.00 19.10
C ASN A 103 13.16 18.62 19.70
N ASN A 104 13.66 19.44 20.63
CA ASN A 104 14.95 19.22 21.29
C ASN A 104 15.01 17.91 22.13
N GLU A 105 13.85 17.30 22.44
CA GLU A 105 13.75 16.01 23.16
C GLU A 105 13.71 14.81 22.20
N GLY A 106 13.82 15.03 20.88
CA GLY A 106 13.71 13.96 19.89
C GLY A 106 12.28 13.46 19.66
N LYS A 107 11.25 14.20 20.11
CA LYS A 107 9.84 13.86 19.85
C LYS A 107 9.34 14.49 18.55
N PRO A 108 8.63 13.75 17.69
CA PRO A 108 8.02 14.33 16.50
C PRO A 108 6.90 15.31 16.90
N ILE A 109 6.98 16.54 16.40
CA ILE A 109 6.03 17.64 16.67
C ILE A 109 5.29 18.11 15.42
N ASN A 110 5.73 17.69 14.24
CA ASN A 110 5.05 17.97 12.98
C ASN A 110 5.42 16.90 11.94
N ALA A 111 4.59 16.74 10.93
CA ALA A 111 4.83 15.85 9.81
C ALA A 111 4.35 16.48 8.50
N ILE A 112 5.09 16.26 7.41
CA ILE A 112 4.66 16.59 6.06
C ILE A 112 4.79 15.36 5.16
N LEU A 113 3.80 15.16 4.29
CA LEU A 113 3.87 14.16 3.24
C LEU A 113 4.75 14.68 2.11
N VAL A 114 5.58 13.79 1.55
CA VAL A 114 6.40 14.05 0.37
C VAL A 114 6.18 12.94 -0.66
N ASP A 115 6.82 13.07 -1.82
CA ASP A 115 6.74 12.13 -2.93
C ASP A 115 5.29 11.84 -3.40
N PHE A 116 4.78 12.69 -4.30
CA PHE A 116 3.44 12.54 -4.86
C PHE A 116 3.46 11.81 -6.21
N GLY A 117 4.48 10.97 -6.46
CA GLY A 117 4.63 10.24 -7.74
C GLY A 117 3.49 9.27 -8.05
N CYS A 118 2.75 8.85 -7.02
CA CYS A 118 1.63 7.91 -7.10
C CYS A 118 0.25 8.57 -6.91
N LEU A 119 0.15 9.90 -7.07
CA LEU A 119 -1.07 10.67 -6.81
C LEU A 119 -2.22 10.22 -7.72
N ARG A 120 -3.39 10.05 -7.11
CA ARG A 120 -4.60 9.58 -7.81
C ARG A 120 -5.89 10.00 -7.11
N PHE A 121 -6.99 9.92 -7.85
CA PHE A 121 -8.32 10.03 -7.28
C PHE A 121 -8.82 8.66 -6.82
N ALA A 122 -8.91 8.48 -5.50
CA ALA A 122 -9.41 7.25 -4.90
C ALA A 122 -10.16 7.56 -3.59
N PRO A 123 -10.92 6.60 -3.04
CA PRO A 123 -11.47 6.76 -1.70
C PRO A 123 -10.36 6.93 -0.66
N PRO A 124 -10.57 7.75 0.38
CA PRO A 124 -9.54 8.01 1.41
C PRO A 124 -9.04 6.74 2.11
N ALA A 125 -9.88 5.70 2.15
CA ALA A 125 -9.53 4.39 2.70
C ALA A 125 -8.29 3.77 2.04
N MET A 126 -8.00 4.07 0.77
CA MET A 126 -6.82 3.54 0.08
C MET A 126 -5.52 3.95 0.78
N ASP A 127 -5.28 5.25 0.95
CA ASP A 127 -4.09 5.79 1.65
C ASP A 127 -4.03 5.30 3.10
N ILE A 128 -5.18 5.22 3.79
CA ILE A 128 -5.22 4.82 5.21
C ILE A 128 -4.86 3.35 5.36
N MET A 129 -5.41 2.47 4.52
CA MET A 129 -5.10 1.04 4.56
C MET A 129 -3.66 0.80 4.12
N GLN A 130 -3.16 1.48 3.09
CA GLN A 130 -1.75 1.40 2.69
C GLN A 130 -0.82 1.84 3.84
N PHE A 131 -1.05 3.02 4.42
CA PHE A 131 -0.26 3.53 5.55
C PHE A 131 -0.30 2.59 6.75
N MET A 132 -1.49 2.11 7.12
CA MET A 132 -1.64 1.20 8.24
C MET A 132 -0.86 -0.10 7.99
N TYR A 133 -0.99 -0.72 6.83
CA TYR A 133 -0.37 -2.01 6.54
C TYR A 133 1.14 -1.94 6.32
N LEU A 134 1.65 -0.87 5.71
CA LEU A 134 3.09 -0.67 5.48
C LEU A 134 3.82 -0.14 6.72
N GLY A 135 3.13 0.64 7.56
CA GLY A 135 3.71 1.33 8.72
C GLY A 135 3.72 0.53 10.02
N THR A 136 3.04 -0.62 10.10
CA THR A 136 2.82 -1.31 11.38
C THR A 136 3.09 -2.82 11.31
N LYS A 137 3.10 -3.49 12.48
CA LYS A 137 3.11 -4.95 12.62
C LYS A 137 1.68 -5.49 12.71
N SER A 138 1.49 -6.77 12.44
CA SER A 138 0.18 -7.43 12.46
C SER A 138 -0.48 -7.36 13.83
N GLU A 139 0.28 -7.57 14.92
CA GLU A 139 -0.23 -7.45 16.29
C GLU A 139 -0.78 -6.04 16.57
N PHE A 140 -0.04 -5.01 16.16
CA PHE A 140 -0.46 -3.62 16.33
C PHE A 140 -1.75 -3.34 15.55
N ARG A 141 -1.85 -3.78 14.28
CA ARG A 141 -3.09 -3.59 13.52
C ARG A 141 -4.28 -4.30 14.15
N THR A 142 -4.11 -5.54 14.60
CA THR A 142 -5.19 -6.26 15.27
C THR A 142 -5.74 -5.49 16.46
N LYS A 143 -4.87 -4.83 17.23
CA LYS A 143 -5.26 -4.08 18.43
C LYS A 143 -5.81 -2.67 18.13
N TYR A 144 -5.23 -1.97 17.17
CA TYR A 144 -5.44 -0.52 16.99
C TYR A 144 -6.19 -0.15 15.69
N LYS A 145 -6.53 -1.10 14.81
CA LYS A 145 -7.14 -0.82 13.50
C LYS A 145 -8.37 0.10 13.58
N SER A 146 -9.34 -0.22 14.43
CA SER A 146 -10.54 0.61 14.58
C SER A 146 -10.22 2.01 15.08
N GLN A 147 -9.32 2.12 16.06
CA GLN A 147 -8.88 3.41 16.61
C GLN A 147 -8.17 4.28 15.57
N ILE A 148 -7.40 3.68 14.65
CA ILE A 148 -6.77 4.42 13.55
C ILE A 148 -7.83 4.91 12.55
N LYS A 149 -8.83 4.08 12.20
CA LYS A 149 -9.96 4.47 11.34
C LYS A 149 -10.72 5.65 11.96
N ASP A 150 -11.03 5.58 13.25
CA ASP A 150 -11.71 6.65 13.98
C ASP A 150 -10.87 7.93 14.08
N LEU A 151 -9.58 7.81 14.44
CA LEU A 151 -8.67 8.95 14.53
C LEU A 151 -8.60 9.71 13.19
N TYR A 152 -8.50 9.00 12.08
CA TYR A 152 -8.53 9.62 10.76
C TYR A 152 -9.84 10.36 10.51
N TYR A 153 -10.98 9.69 10.74
CA TYR A 153 -12.30 10.23 10.43
C TYR A 153 -12.61 11.47 11.28
N ASP A 154 -12.31 11.40 12.58
CA ASP A 154 -12.52 12.50 13.51
C ASP A 154 -11.64 13.71 13.16
N HIS A 155 -10.39 13.47 12.75
CA HIS A 155 -9.50 14.56 12.33
C HIS A 155 -9.93 15.18 11.00
N LEU A 156 -10.36 14.38 10.02
CA LEU A 156 -10.95 14.86 8.79
C LEU A 156 -12.18 15.72 9.09
N GLY A 157 -13.08 15.23 9.94
CA GLY A 157 -14.28 15.95 10.36
C GLY A 157 -13.97 17.28 11.05
N SER A 158 -12.96 17.31 11.92
CA SER A 158 -12.53 18.57 12.56
C SER A 158 -12.02 19.58 11.54
N ILE A 159 -11.23 19.17 10.54
CA ILE A 159 -10.74 20.07 9.48
C ILE A 159 -11.90 20.60 8.64
N LEU A 160 -12.82 19.74 8.21
CA LEU A 160 -13.97 20.12 7.39
C LEU A 160 -14.92 21.07 8.15
N SER A 161 -15.23 20.74 9.41
CA SER A 161 -16.12 21.55 10.26
C SER A 161 -15.57 22.96 10.50
N LYS A 162 -14.25 23.11 10.71
CA LYS A 162 -13.58 24.43 10.81
C LYS A 162 -13.72 25.28 9.54
N ASN A 163 -14.05 24.66 8.41
CA ASN A 163 -14.27 25.32 7.13
C ASN A 163 -15.75 25.32 6.70
N GLY A 164 -16.67 25.04 7.63
CA GLY A 164 -18.12 25.10 7.39
C GLY A 164 -18.70 23.92 6.60
N VAL A 165 -17.96 22.81 6.48
CA VAL A 165 -18.43 21.59 5.81
C VAL A 165 -18.67 20.49 6.84
N ASP A 166 -19.86 19.90 6.81
CA ASP A 166 -20.19 18.72 7.61
C ASP A 166 -19.62 17.46 6.95
N VAL A 167 -18.81 16.70 7.69
CA VAL A 167 -18.20 15.47 7.18
C VAL A 167 -19.25 14.40 6.91
N ASP A 168 -20.31 14.31 7.71
CA ASP A 168 -21.35 13.29 7.51
C ASP A 168 -22.21 13.59 6.28
N ALA A 169 -22.25 14.86 5.83
CA ALA A 169 -22.92 15.25 4.59
C ALA A 169 -22.13 14.85 3.33
N VAL A 170 -20.80 14.88 3.38
CA VAL A 170 -19.93 14.66 2.20
C VAL A 170 -19.24 13.29 2.17
N LEU A 171 -19.09 12.67 3.33
CA LEU A 171 -18.52 11.33 3.53
C LEU A 171 -19.09 10.73 4.83
N PRO A 172 -20.30 10.15 4.79
CA PRO A 172 -20.90 9.52 5.97
C PRO A 172 -19.96 8.48 6.60
N LYS A 173 -19.89 8.45 7.94
CA LYS A 173 -18.99 7.51 8.65
C LYS A 173 -19.22 6.05 8.26
N SER A 174 -20.46 5.65 8.02
CA SER A 174 -20.81 4.30 7.56
C SER A 174 -20.22 3.97 6.18
N GLN A 175 -20.27 4.91 5.23
CA GLN A 175 -19.64 4.72 3.92
C GLN A 175 -18.11 4.69 4.04
N PHE A 176 -17.53 5.54 4.88
CA PHE A 176 -16.10 5.50 5.16
C PHE A 176 -15.66 4.14 5.72
N LEU A 177 -16.37 3.60 6.71
CA LEU A 177 -16.06 2.30 7.29
C LEU A 177 -16.24 1.16 6.28
N GLU A 178 -17.31 1.19 5.48
CA GLU A 178 -17.51 0.23 4.38
C GLU A 178 -16.34 0.28 3.38
N THR A 179 -15.87 1.48 3.02
CA THR A 179 -14.69 1.60 2.15
C THR A 179 -13.43 1.04 2.79
N CYS A 180 -13.24 1.25 4.09
CA CYS A 180 -12.09 0.69 4.79
C CYS A 180 -12.08 -0.83 4.75
N ASP A 181 -13.24 -1.47 4.81
CA ASP A 181 -13.34 -2.93 4.76
C ASP A 181 -13.05 -3.47 3.35
N VAL A 182 -13.47 -2.75 2.30
CA VAL A 182 -13.10 -3.07 0.91
C VAL A 182 -11.60 -2.91 0.67
N TYR A 183 -11.01 -1.81 1.16
CA TYR A 183 -9.59 -1.50 0.98
C TYR A 183 -8.67 -2.19 2.01
N GLU A 184 -9.21 -2.95 2.96
CA GLU A 184 -8.39 -3.78 3.84
C GLU A 184 -7.59 -4.81 3.03
N GLU A 185 -8.25 -5.45 2.06
CA GLU A 185 -7.62 -6.37 1.12
C GLU A 185 -6.50 -5.70 0.33
N PHE A 186 -6.72 -4.46 -0.11
CA PHE A 186 -5.70 -3.66 -0.79
C PHE A 186 -4.46 -3.45 0.08
N GLY A 187 -4.65 -3.06 1.35
CA GLY A 187 -3.54 -2.91 2.30
C GLY A 187 -2.73 -4.20 2.48
N ILE A 188 -3.40 -5.36 2.54
CA ILE A 188 -2.74 -6.68 2.60
C ILE A 188 -1.93 -6.95 1.34
N CYS A 189 -2.52 -6.71 0.17
CA CYS A 189 -1.85 -6.92 -1.11
C CYS A 189 -0.61 -6.04 -1.26
N CYS A 190 -0.75 -4.73 -0.99
CA CYS A 190 0.37 -3.78 -0.97
C CYS A 190 1.47 -4.26 -0.03
N ARG A 191 1.11 -4.70 1.18
CA ARG A 191 2.10 -5.15 2.16
C ARG A 191 2.96 -6.30 1.66
N VAL A 192 2.36 -7.32 1.04
CA VAL A 192 3.11 -8.49 0.52
C VAL A 192 4.17 -8.04 -0.49
N TYR A 193 3.79 -7.19 -1.44
CA TYR A 193 4.70 -6.74 -2.50
C TYR A 193 5.68 -5.67 -2.06
N TYR A 194 5.25 -4.67 -1.29
CA TYR A 194 6.12 -3.61 -0.80
C TYR A 194 7.16 -4.13 0.18
N GLU A 195 6.82 -5.00 1.12
CA GLU A 195 7.81 -5.48 2.09
C GLU A 195 8.91 -6.29 1.40
N TYR A 196 8.62 -6.96 0.29
CA TYR A 196 9.62 -7.68 -0.50
C TYR A 196 10.67 -6.73 -1.10
N VAL A 197 10.26 -5.60 -1.69
CA VAL A 197 11.18 -4.70 -2.39
C VAL A 197 11.71 -3.56 -1.51
N THR A 198 10.85 -2.90 -0.74
CA THR A 198 11.18 -1.67 0.00
C THR A 198 11.90 -1.92 1.33
N ARG A 199 11.83 -3.15 1.87
CA ARG A 199 12.56 -3.53 3.09
C ARG A 199 13.87 -4.24 2.81
N LEU A 200 14.26 -4.36 1.54
CA LEU A 200 15.51 -5.01 1.19
C LEU A 200 16.66 -4.32 1.96
N PRO A 201 17.52 -5.06 2.68
CA PRO A 201 18.52 -4.43 3.54
C PRO A 201 19.54 -3.63 2.72
N GLY A 202 20.11 -2.58 3.34
CA GLY A 202 21.02 -1.64 2.70
C GLY A 202 22.12 -2.26 1.82
N PRO A 203 22.85 -3.30 2.29
CA PRO A 203 23.88 -3.96 1.47
C PRO A 203 23.35 -4.54 0.14
N TYR A 204 22.13 -5.05 0.12
CA TYR A 204 21.50 -5.60 -1.08
C TYR A 204 20.98 -4.50 -1.99
N LEU A 205 20.41 -3.42 -1.42
CA LEU A 205 20.04 -2.23 -2.19
C LEU A 205 21.25 -1.59 -2.87
N LEU A 206 22.39 -1.50 -2.17
CA LEU A 206 23.64 -1.00 -2.75
C LEU A 206 24.13 -1.89 -3.89
N ARG A 207 24.02 -3.22 -3.76
CA ARG A 207 24.33 -4.16 -4.86
C ARG A 207 23.42 -3.96 -6.07
N ALA A 208 22.12 -3.81 -5.84
CA ALA A 208 21.18 -3.49 -6.91
C ALA A 208 21.52 -2.16 -7.58
N ALA A 209 21.77 -1.10 -6.81
CA ALA A 209 22.11 0.21 -7.33
C ALA A 209 23.46 0.26 -8.07
N ALA A 210 24.39 -0.65 -7.75
CA ALA A 210 25.71 -0.72 -8.38
C ALA A 210 25.73 -1.47 -9.72
N SER A 211 24.63 -2.13 -10.13
CA SER A 211 24.57 -2.97 -11.33
C SER A 211 23.23 -2.81 -12.03
N VAL A 212 23.26 -2.33 -13.28
CA VAL A 212 22.05 -2.22 -14.11
C VAL A 212 21.35 -3.58 -14.25
N ASP A 213 22.11 -4.65 -14.46
CA ASP A 213 21.54 -6.00 -14.61
C ASP A 213 20.85 -6.46 -13.33
N THR A 214 21.45 -6.20 -12.16
CA THR A 214 20.86 -6.56 -10.87
C THR A 214 19.66 -5.69 -10.54
N PHE A 215 19.71 -4.39 -10.86
CA PHE A 215 18.59 -3.48 -10.70
C PHE A 215 17.41 -3.90 -11.57
N LEU A 216 17.64 -4.15 -12.87
CA LEU A 216 16.61 -4.60 -13.79
C LEU A 216 16.11 -6.01 -13.43
N GLY A 217 16.99 -6.88 -12.94
CA GLY A 217 16.64 -8.17 -12.33
C GLY A 217 15.56 -8.01 -11.27
N LEU A 218 15.84 -7.18 -10.26
CA LEU A 218 14.95 -6.92 -9.13
C LEU A 218 13.66 -6.18 -9.51
N MET A 219 13.76 -5.16 -10.36
CA MET A 219 12.68 -4.20 -10.59
C MET A 219 11.81 -4.54 -11.80
N VAL A 220 12.33 -5.26 -12.79
CA VAL A 220 11.67 -5.45 -14.11
C VAL A 220 11.55 -6.92 -14.51
N ASN A 221 12.63 -7.69 -14.40
CA ASN A 221 12.72 -9.03 -14.97
C ASN A 221 12.21 -10.13 -14.03
N GLY A 222 11.93 -9.79 -12.77
CA GLY A 222 11.49 -10.72 -11.74
C GLY A 222 12.54 -11.77 -11.38
N ASP A 223 13.79 -11.35 -11.31
CA ASP A 223 14.88 -12.15 -10.73
C ASP A 223 14.75 -12.16 -9.19
N PRO A 224 14.47 -13.32 -8.57
CA PRO A 224 14.29 -13.41 -7.13
C PRO A 224 15.61 -13.57 -6.35
N GLU A 225 16.77 -13.75 -7.01
CA GLU A 225 18.01 -14.17 -6.34
C GLU A 225 18.41 -13.23 -5.20
N LEU A 226 18.39 -11.91 -5.45
CA LEU A 226 18.77 -10.92 -4.46
C LEU A 226 17.83 -10.92 -3.25
N GLY A 227 16.52 -11.04 -3.50
CA GLY A 227 15.49 -11.10 -2.45
C GLY A 227 15.56 -12.39 -1.64
N LEU A 228 15.79 -13.53 -2.29
CA LEU A 228 16.01 -14.82 -1.63
C LEU A 228 17.25 -14.80 -0.75
N GLU A 229 18.36 -14.27 -1.26
CA GLU A 229 19.60 -14.16 -0.50
C GLU A 229 19.42 -13.24 0.73
N ALA A 230 18.70 -12.13 0.59
CA ALA A 230 18.36 -11.26 1.70
C ALA A 230 17.47 -11.96 2.72
N PHE A 231 16.45 -12.71 2.28
CA PHE A 231 15.55 -13.46 3.15
C PHE A 231 16.29 -14.54 3.97
N GLU A 232 17.31 -15.18 3.39
CA GLU A 232 18.12 -16.18 4.10
C GLU A 232 19.02 -15.54 5.16
N LYS A 233 19.68 -14.44 4.82
CA LYS A 233 20.79 -13.92 5.61
C LYS A 233 20.40 -12.79 6.56
N ASP A 234 19.31 -12.07 6.30
CA ASP A 234 18.86 -10.95 7.13
C ASP A 234 17.57 -11.30 7.89
N GLU A 235 17.67 -11.37 9.22
CA GLU A 235 16.55 -11.72 10.09
C GLU A 235 15.44 -10.66 10.08
N GLY A 236 15.79 -9.37 10.02
CA GLY A 236 14.81 -8.29 10.04
C GLY A 236 13.93 -8.30 8.81
N TYR A 237 14.55 -8.43 7.63
CA TYR A 237 13.87 -8.55 6.35
C TYR A 237 13.02 -9.83 6.30
N ARG A 238 13.60 -10.98 6.68
CA ARG A 238 12.88 -12.26 6.76
C ARG A 238 11.62 -12.13 7.60
N ASN A 239 11.73 -11.59 8.81
CA ASN A 239 10.60 -11.45 9.72
C ASN A 239 9.48 -10.57 9.13
N ARG A 240 9.82 -9.48 8.44
CA ARG A 240 8.83 -8.58 7.81
C ARG A 240 8.11 -9.23 6.63
N VAL A 241 8.86 -9.87 5.73
CA VAL A 241 8.30 -10.57 4.57
C VAL A 241 7.50 -11.79 5.02
N THR A 242 7.96 -12.52 6.04
CA THR A 242 7.23 -13.65 6.59
C THR A 242 5.90 -13.23 7.20
N GLU A 243 5.89 -12.16 7.98
CA GLU A 243 4.68 -11.62 8.59
C GLU A 243 3.65 -11.18 7.54
N SER A 244 4.09 -10.58 6.43
CA SER A 244 3.18 -10.16 5.35
C SER A 244 2.57 -11.35 4.59
N ILE A 245 3.34 -12.39 4.29
CA ILE A 245 2.85 -13.61 3.65
C ILE A 245 1.85 -14.35 4.56
N HIS A 246 2.13 -14.45 5.86
CA HIS A 246 1.19 -15.05 6.81
C HIS A 246 -0.11 -14.25 6.98
N ASP A 247 -0.05 -12.92 6.95
CA ASP A 247 -1.26 -12.08 6.93
C ASP A 247 -2.15 -12.43 5.74
N ALA A 248 -1.55 -12.59 4.54
CA ALA A 248 -2.30 -12.93 3.34
C ALA A 248 -2.93 -14.33 3.43
N PHE A 249 -2.18 -15.34 3.90
CA PHE A 249 -2.73 -16.68 4.11
C PHE A 249 -3.91 -16.69 5.09
N ARG A 250 -3.80 -15.95 6.21
CA ARG A 250 -4.88 -15.81 7.19
C ARG A 250 -6.10 -15.11 6.60
N TYR A 251 -5.89 -14.02 5.88
CA TYR A 251 -7.00 -13.23 5.31
C TYR A 251 -7.80 -14.03 4.28
N TYR A 252 -7.11 -14.78 3.41
CA TYR A 252 -7.76 -15.64 2.43
C TYR A 252 -8.25 -16.97 2.98
N LYS A 253 -8.23 -17.14 4.33
CA LYS A 253 -8.79 -18.26 5.09
C LYS A 253 -8.31 -19.63 4.60
N GLN A 254 -7.04 -19.74 4.25
CA GLN A 254 -6.44 -21.02 3.89
C GLN A 254 -5.82 -21.65 5.14
N PRO A 255 -5.94 -22.97 5.36
CA PRO A 255 -5.36 -23.62 6.54
C PRO A 255 -3.84 -23.43 6.52
N ILE A 256 -3.33 -22.80 7.58
CA ILE A 256 -1.90 -22.83 7.92
C ILE A 256 -1.75 -24.12 8.73
N ALA A 257 -1.20 -25.16 8.11
CA ALA A 257 -0.88 -26.41 8.78
C ALA A 257 0.34 -26.23 9.71
#